data_AF-A0A8T0DGT8-F1
#
_entry.id   AF-A0A8T0DGT8-F1
#
_cell.length_a   1.000
_cell.length_b   1.000
_cell.length_c   1.000
_cell.angle_alpha   90.00
_cell.angle_beta   90.00
_cell.angle_gamma   90.00
#
_symmetry.space_group_name_H-M   'P 1'
#
loop_
_entity.id
_entity.type
_entity.pdbx_description
1 polymer ?
#
loop_
_entity_poly.entity_id
_entity_poly.type
_entity_poly.pdbx_seq_one_letter_code
_entity_poly.pdbx_strand_id
1 'polypeptide(L)' 'MDQPTVRNKLLGFGISVLDGIDPNPQNYVGAAILTLNNQDVGILARLEPNTQAQMYRLTVRSTWDMVAKQVCHLLEQLL' A
#
# COMPACT_ATOMS: atom_id res chain seq x y z
N MET A 1 -11.02 -8.13 -8.59
CA MET A 1 -11.12 -6.78 -7.99
C MET A 1 -11.00 -5.75 -9.09
N ASP A 2 -11.94 -4.80 -9.17
CA ASP A 2 -11.85 -3.71 -10.14
C ASP A 2 -10.70 -2.76 -9.76
N GLN A 3 -9.75 -2.59 -10.67
CA GLN A 3 -8.60 -1.68 -10.54
C GLN A 3 -8.91 -0.28 -9.96
N PRO A 4 -9.98 0.43 -10.37
CA PRO A 4 -10.32 1.74 -9.79
C PRO A 4 -10.67 1.66 -8.29
N THR A 5 -11.21 0.54 -7.83
CA THR A 5 -11.60 0.36 -6.43
C THR A 5 -10.39 0.27 -5.50
N VAL A 6 -9.33 -0.40 -5.93
CA VAL A 6 -8.08 -0.53 -5.15
C VAL A 6 -7.39 0.82 -4.98
N ARG A 7 -7.26 1.60 -6.06
CA ARG A 7 -6.68 2.95 -6.02
C ARG A 7 -7.46 3.85 -5.06
N ASN A 8 -8.79 3.83 -5.13
CA ASN A 8 -9.65 4.62 -4.23
C ASN A 8 -9.55 4.17 -2.77
N LYS A 9 -9.46 2.86 -2.50
CA LYS A 9 -9.25 2.32 -1.14
C LYS A 9 -7.91 2.80 -0.56
N LEU A 10 -6.82 2.73 -1.33
CA LEU A 10 -5.49 3.20 -0.90
C LEU A 10 -5.49 4.70 -0.61
N LEU A 11 -6.07 5.50 -1.51
CA LEU A 11 -6.22 6.94 -1.30
C LEU A 11 -7.07 7.26 -0.05
N GLY A 12 -8.17 6.53 0.16
CA GLY A 12 -9.01 6.67 1.34
C GLY A 12 -8.32 6.28 2.64
N PHE A 13 -7.33 5.38 2.59
CA PHE A 13 -6.46 5.04 3.71
C PHE A 13 -5.38 6.11 3.98
N GLY A 14 -5.19 7.06 3.07
CA GLY A 14 -4.15 8.09 3.15
C GLY A 14 -2.84 7.71 2.45
N ILE A 15 -2.83 6.62 1.68
CA ILE A 15 -1.68 6.24 0.85
C ILE A 15 -1.84 6.84 -0.54
N SER A 16 -0.88 7.69 -0.91
CA SER A 16 -0.82 8.26 -2.25
C SER A 16 -0.28 7.20 -3.21
N VAL A 17 -1.03 6.90 -4.27
CA VAL A 17 -0.61 5.97 -5.33
C VAL A 17 0.36 6.69 -6.27
N LEU A 18 1.52 6.09 -6.50
CA LEU A 18 2.59 6.58 -7.36
C LEU A 18 2.54 5.83 -8.69
N ASP A 19 2.16 6.53 -9.76
CA ASP A 19 2.10 5.96 -11.10
C ASP A 19 3.51 5.84 -11.71
N GLY A 20 3.79 4.74 -12.42
CA GLY A 20 5.03 4.55 -13.19
C GLY A 20 6.29 4.17 -12.39
N ILE A 21 6.17 3.80 -11.12
CA ILE A 21 7.31 3.37 -10.28
C ILE A 21 7.69 1.90 -10.51
N ASP A 22 6.69 1.03 -10.66
CA ASP A 22 6.91 -0.39 -10.92
C ASP A 22 6.99 -0.63 -12.44
N PRO A 23 7.97 -1.42 -12.93
CA PRO A 23 8.00 -1.83 -14.33
C PRO A 23 6.74 -2.58 -14.78
N ASN A 24 6.04 -3.27 -13.87
CA ASN A 24 4.79 -3.94 -14.14
C ASN A 24 3.60 -2.97 -13.93
N PRO A 25 2.85 -2.60 -14.99
CA PRO A 25 1.73 -1.67 -14.88
C PRO A 25 0.52 -2.23 -14.12
N GLN A 26 0.50 -3.54 -13.84
CA GLN A 26 -0.54 -4.15 -13.01
C GLN A 26 -0.30 -3.96 -11.51
N ASN A 27 0.93 -3.63 -11.12
CA ASN A 27 1.31 -3.42 -9.73
C ASN A 27 0.98 -1.98 -9.31
N TYR A 28 0.57 -1.83 -8.06
CA TYR A 28 0.38 -0.52 -7.45
C TYR A 28 1.51 -0.24 -6.47
N VAL A 29 2.09 0.94 -6.56
CA VAL A 29 3.05 1.44 -5.58
C VAL A 29 2.42 2.64 -4.90
N GLY A 30 2.54 2.70 -3.58
CA GLY A 30 2.03 3.81 -2.79
C GLY A 30 3.00 4.26 -1.71
N ALA A 31 2.89 5.54 -1.35
CA ALA A 31 3.66 6.14 -0.28
C ALA A 31 2.74 6.94 0.66
N ALA A 32 3.08 6.93 1.95
CA ALA A 32 2.42 7.74 2.96
C ALA A 32 3.45 8.23 3.99
N ILE A 33 3.10 9.30 4.69
CA ILE A 33 3.82 9.80 5.85
C ILE A 33 2.85 9.77 7.03
N LEU A 34 3.24 9.06 8.09
CA LEU A 34 2.51 9.03 9.35
C LEU A 34 3.28 9.86 10.38
N THR A 35 2.69 10.96 10.85
CA THR A 35 3.29 11.81 11.88
C THR A 35 2.88 11.32 13.27
N LEU A 36 3.85 10.91 14.08
CA LEU A 36 3.66 10.46 15.47
C LEU A 36 4.58 11.28 16.39
N ASN A 37 4.03 11.97 17.40
CA ASN A 37 4.81 12.71 18.41
C ASN A 37 5.93 13.58 17.80
N ASN A 38 5.60 14.38 16.79
CA ASN A 38 6.52 15.24 16.05
C ASN A 38 7.62 14.50 15.24
N GLN A 39 7.44 13.22 14.95
CA GLN A 39 8.31 12.45 14.08
C GLN A 39 7.53 11.90 12.88
N ASP A 40 8.12 12.04 11.70
CA ASP A 40 7.53 11.55 10.46
C ASP A 40 8.03 10.13 10.15
N VAL A 41 7.08 9.22 10.03
CA VAL A 41 7.31 7.82 9.70
C VAL A 41 6.90 7.60 8.25
N GLY A 42 7.89 7.38 7.39
CA GLY A 42 7.65 7.03 6.00
C GLY A 42 7.11 5.61 5.86
N ILE A 43 6.10 5.44 5.02
CA ILE A 43 5.49 4.15 4.69
C ILE A 43 5.50 3.99 3.18
N LEU A 44 5.99 2.86 2.70
CA LEU A 44 5.97 2.45 1.30
C LEU A 44 5.17 1.15 1.20
N ALA A 45 4.21 1.10 0.28
CA ALA A 45 3.40 -0.07 0.01
C ALA A 45 3.53 -0.47 -1.47
N ARG A 46 3.63 -1.77 -1.72
CA ARG A 46 3.61 -2.35 -3.06
C ARG A 46 2.57 -3.46 -3.09
N LEU A 47 1.61 -3.36 -4.00
CA LEU A 47 0.55 -4.33 -4.19
C LEU A 47 0.68 -4.96 -5.58
N GLU A 48 0.82 -6.28 -5.60
CA GLU A 48 1.01 -7.06 -6.82
C GLU A 48 -0.19 -8.01 -6.97
N PRO A 49 -1.23 -7.61 -7.71
CA PRO A 49 -2.40 -8.45 -7.92
C PRO A 49 -2.10 -9.60 -8.88
N ASN A 50 -2.57 -10.80 -8.54
CA ASN A 50 -2.57 -11.97 -9.40
C ASN A 50 -4.01 -12.29 -9.82
N THR A 51 -4.40 -11.82 -11.01
CA THR A 51 -5.76 -11.99 -11.56
C THR A 51 -6.13 -13.44 -11.81
N GLN A 52 -5.16 -14.30 -12.15
CA GLN A 52 -5.42 -15.73 -12.39
C GLN A 52 -5.74 -16.47 -11.09
N ALA A 53 -5.00 -16.17 -10.01
CA ALA A 53 -5.19 -16.83 -8.73
C ALA A 53 -6.21 -16.14 -7.81
N GLN A 54 -6.75 -14.98 -8.21
CA GLN A 54 -7.58 -14.11 -7.35
C GLN A 54 -6.89 -13.78 -6.01
N MET A 55 -5.57 -13.74 -6.00
CA MET A 55 -4.74 -13.40 -4.85
C MET A 55 -3.99 -12.10 -5.10
N TYR A 56 -3.46 -11.49 -4.05
CA TYR A 56 -2.54 -10.37 -4.16
C TYR A 56 -1.34 -10.59 -3.24
N ARG A 57 -0.19 -10.03 -3.62
CA ARG A 57 0.97 -9.91 -2.73
C ARG A 57 1.09 -8.46 -2.29
N LEU A 58 0.90 -8.22 -0.99
CA LEU A 58 1.13 -6.91 -0.38
C LEU A 58 2.51 -6.90 0.30
N THR A 59 3.30 -5.87 0.02
CA THR A 59 4.57 -5.60 0.70
C THR A 59 4.51 -4.22 1.30
N VAL A 60 4.66 -4.10 2.62
CA VAL A 60 4.75 -2.81 3.32
C VAL A 60 6.13 -2.66 3.93
N ARG A 61 6.75 -1.50 3.73
CA ARG A 61 8.00 -1.10 4.37
C ARG A 61 7.81 0.23 5.08
N SER A 62 8.40 0.36 6.25
CA SER A 62 8.41 1.61 7.00
C SER A 62 9.73 1.73 7.76
N THR A 63 10.08 2.94 8.18
CA THR A 63 11.22 3.16 9.08
C THR A 63 11.01 2.45 10.42
N TRP A 64 9.76 2.22 10.84
CA TRP A 64 9.40 1.54 12.08
C TRP A 64 8.71 0.20 11.80
N ASP A 65 9.28 -0.90 12.28
CA ASP A 65 8.77 -2.27 12.04
C ASP A 65 7.33 -2.46 12.54
N MET A 66 7.00 -1.90 13.71
CA MET A 66 5.64 -1.97 14.26
C MET A 66 4.62 -1.28 13.34
N VAL A 67 4.99 -0.14 12.75
CA VAL A 67 4.12 0.58 11.80
C VAL A 67 3.96 -0.22 10.52
N ALA A 68 5.03 -0.79 9.97
CA ALA A 68 4.95 -1.63 8.79
C ALA A 68 4.00 -2.82 8.98
N LYS A 69 4.11 -3.54 10.11
CA LYS A 69 3.23 -4.67 10.45
C LYS A 69 1.79 -4.25 10.61
N GLN A 70 1.53 -3.17 11.35
CA GLN A 70 0.17 -2.70 11.59
C GLN A 70 -0.51 -2.23 10.30
N VAL A 71 0.21 -1.48 9.47
CA VAL A 71 -0.33 -1.00 8.18
C VAL A 71 -0.58 -2.17 7.23
N CYS A 72 0.32 -3.15 7.18
CA CYS A 72 0.11 -4.37 6.38
C CYS A 72 -1.19 -5.07 6.79
N HIS A 73 -1.38 -5.30 8.09
CA HIS A 73 -2.58 -5.96 8.62
C HIS A 73 -3.87 -5.19 8.30
N LEU A 74 -3.87 -3.86 8.43
CA LEU A 74 -5.04 -3.04 8.13
C LEU A 74 -5.37 -3.02 6.63
N LEU A 75 -4.35 -2.96 5.77
CA LEU A 75 -4.53 -3.00 4.32
C LEU A 75 -5.04 -4.35 3.83
N GLU A 76 -4.60 -5.45 4.44
CA GLU A 76 -5.11 -6.80 4.16
C GLU A 76 -6.62 -6.93 4.43
N GLN A 77 -7.13 -6.26 5.47
CA GLN A 77 -8.56 -6.24 5.78
C GLN A 77 -9.36 -5.34 4.84
N LEU A 78 -8.73 -4.30 4.30
CA LEU A 78 -9.37 -3.32 3.44
C LEU A 78 -9.49 -3.80 1.99
N LEU A 79 -8.48 -4.49 1.46
CA LEU A 79 -8.34 -4.83 0.05
C LEU A 79 -9.10 -6.10 -0.35
#